data_AF-A0A3L7WIV2-F1
#
_entry.id   AF-A0A3L7WIV2-F1
#
_cell.length_a   1.000
_cell.length_b   1.000
_cell.length_c   1.000
_cell.angle_alpha   90.00
_cell.angle_beta   90.00
_cell.angle_gamma   90.00
#
_symmetry.space_group_name_H-M   'P 1'
#
loop_
_entity.id
_entity.type
_entity.pdbx_description
1 polymer ?
#
loop_
_entity_poly.entity_id
_entity_poly.type
_entity_poly.pdbx_seq_one_letter_code
_entity_poly.pdbx_strand_id
1 'polypeptide(L)'
;CLVDTGSRMDDVIYEEFKGTGNMELHLDRKLAEKRVFPAIDITRSGTRREELLLGTEVIKQVWTMRRMVTMLGENEGTELVLARMSKTRTNADFLISLSKPS
;
A
#
# COMPACT_ATOMS: atom_id res chain seq x y z
N CYS A 1 -15.21 0.77 1.63
CA CYS A 1 -16.37 0.81 0.71
C CYS A 1 -16.24 -0.33 -0.28
N LEU A 2 -17.35 -0.86 -0.77
CA LEU A 2 -17.33 -1.80 -1.89
C LEU A 2 -17.13 -0.99 -3.18
N VAL A 3 -16.32 -1.52 -4.09
CA VAL A 3 -16.06 -0.97 -5.42
C VAL A 3 -16.10 -2.12 -6.41
N ASP A 4 -16.32 -1.83 -7.69
CA ASP A 4 -16.39 -2.82 -8.77
C ASP A 4 -17.46 -3.92 -8.54
N THR A 5 -18.61 -3.53 -7.98
CA THR A 5 -19.78 -4.40 -7.77
C THR A 5 -20.74 -4.43 -8.96
N GLY A 6 -20.56 -3.51 -9.93
CA GLY A 6 -21.49 -3.28 -11.04
C GLY A 6 -22.68 -2.38 -10.68
N SER A 7 -22.75 -1.88 -9.43
CA SER A 7 -23.77 -0.95 -8.97
C SER A 7 -23.27 0.50 -9.09
N ARG A 8 -23.95 1.30 -9.93
CA ARG A 8 -23.72 2.76 -9.98
C ARG A 8 -23.88 3.44 -8.62
N MET A 9 -24.71 2.90 -7.74
CA MET A 9 -24.90 3.45 -6.40
C MET A 9 -23.64 3.29 -5.55
N ASP A 10 -22.94 2.15 -5.66
CA ASP A 10 -21.72 1.90 -4.91
C ASP A 10 -20.58 2.80 -5.39
N ASP A 11 -20.49 3.05 -6.70
CA ASP A 11 -19.51 3.96 -7.30
C ASP A 11 -19.70 5.40 -6.80
N VAL A 12 -20.95 5.88 -6.77
CA VAL A 12 -21.28 7.23 -6.27
C VAL A 12 -20.96 7.34 -4.78
N ILE A 13 -21.36 6.34 -3.99
CA ILE A 13 -21.06 6.29 -2.55
C ILE A 13 -19.55 6.34 -2.31
N TYR A 14 -18.78 5.57 -3.09
CA TYR A 14 -17.33 5.54 -2.97
C TYR A 14 -16.69 6.91 -3.23
N GLU A 15 -17.08 7.61 -4.29
CA GLU A 15 -16.52 8.94 -4.61
C GLU A 15 -16.87 10.00 -3.55
N GLU A 16 -18.10 9.99 -3.02
CA GLU A 16 -18.52 10.89 -1.93
C GLU A 16 -17.70 10.67 -0.64
N PHE A 17 -17.43 9.41 -0.28
CA PHE A 17 -16.63 9.10 0.91
C PHE A 17 -15.13 9.37 0.73
N LYS A 18 -14.62 9.26 -0.50
CA LYS A 18 -13.22 9.57 -0.82
C LYS A 18 -12.87 11.04 -0.56
N GLY A 19 -13.82 11.95 -0.79
CA GLY A 19 -13.66 13.39 -0.55
C GLY A 19 -13.54 13.76 0.93
N THR A 20 -14.15 12.97 1.81
CA THR A 20 -14.28 13.27 3.25
C THR A 20 -13.27 12.51 4.12
N GLY A 21 -12.80 11.35 3.68
CA GLY A 21 -11.77 10.57 4.36
C GLY A 21 -10.36 11.15 4.27
N ASN A 22 -9.53 10.87 5.28
CA ASN A 22 -8.11 11.18 5.29
C ASN A 22 -7.20 9.95 5.16
N MET A 23 -7.76 8.74 5.16
CA MET A 23 -7.08 7.47 4.98
C MET A 23 -7.87 6.58 4.03
N GLU A 24 -7.18 5.98 3.07
CA GLU A 24 -7.73 5.00 2.14
C GLU A 24 -6.87 3.74 2.14
N LEU A 25 -7.50 2.58 2.26
CA LEU A 25 -6.86 1.27 2.11
C LEU A 25 -7.57 0.52 0.99
N HIS A 26 -6.86 0.33 -0.12
CA HIS A 26 -7.37 -0.33 -1.32
C HIS A 26 -6.94 -1.79 -1.32
N LEU A 27 -7.88 -2.68 -1.67
CA LEU A 27 -7.61 -4.10 -1.84
C LEU A 27 -7.72 -4.45 -3.32
N ASP A 28 -6.73 -5.17 -3.85
CA ASP A 28 -6.67 -5.55 -5.26
C ASP A 28 -7.22 -6.96 -5.49
N ARG A 29 -8.14 -7.08 -6.45
CA ARG A 29 -8.80 -8.35 -6.80
C ARG A 29 -7.84 -9.35 -7.42
N LYS A 30 -6.89 -8.92 -8.26
CA LYS A 30 -5.92 -9.79 -8.95
C LYS A 30 -4.96 -10.42 -7.95
N LEU A 31 -4.51 -9.67 -6.93
CA LEU A 31 -3.71 -10.21 -5.83
C LEU A 31 -4.49 -11.30 -5.06
N ALA A 32 -5.77 -11.04 -4.75
CA ALA A 32 -6.62 -12.01 -4.05
C ALA A 32 -6.87 -13.28 -4.90
N GLU A 33 -7.10 -13.14 -6.21
CA GLU A 33 -7.26 -14.26 -7.15
C GLU A 33 -5.99 -15.13 -7.23
N LYS A 34 -4.80 -14.50 -7.17
CA LYS A 34 -3.51 -15.19 -7.04
C LYS A 34 -3.24 -15.77 -5.65
N ARG A 35 -4.14 -15.59 -4.68
CA ARG A 35 -3.99 -15.98 -3.26
C ARG A 35 -2.82 -15.30 -2.55
N VAL A 36 -2.47 -14.09 -2.96
CA VAL A 36 -1.48 -13.25 -2.28
C VAL A 36 -2.18 -12.46 -1.19
N PHE A 37 -1.79 -12.68 0.08
CA PHE A 37 -2.39 -11.99 1.23
C PHE A 37 -1.34 -11.36 2.14
N PRO A 38 -1.60 -10.14 2.68
CA PRO A 38 -2.76 -9.29 2.42
C PRO A 38 -2.77 -8.70 1.00
N ALA A 39 -3.94 -8.69 0.36
CA ALA A 39 -4.13 -8.25 -1.04
C ALA A 39 -4.25 -6.72 -1.15
N ILE A 40 -3.29 -5.99 -0.59
CA ILE A 40 -3.31 -4.52 -0.52
C ILE A 40 -2.69 -3.91 -1.77
N ASP A 41 -3.35 -2.92 -2.35
CA ASP A 41 -2.72 -2.04 -3.34
C ASP A 41 -1.95 -0.93 -2.61
N ILE A 42 -0.62 -1.07 -2.55
CA ILE A 42 0.27 -0.12 -1.86
C ILE A 42 0.32 1.23 -2.57
N THR A 43 0.16 1.27 -3.90
CA THR A 43 0.26 2.51 -4.68
C THR A 43 -0.96 3.38 -4.45
N ARG A 44 -2.16 2.79 -4.48
CA ARG A 44 -3.44 3.50 -4.29
C ARG A 44 -3.78 3.79 -2.83
N SER A 45 -3.26 3.00 -1.88
CA SER A 45 -3.53 3.20 -0.44
C SER A 45 -2.70 4.35 0.15
N GLY A 46 -3.22 5.10 1.11
CA GLY A 46 -2.46 6.18 1.73
C GLY A 46 -3.21 6.94 2.80
N THR A 47 -2.47 7.76 3.56
CA THR A 47 -3.03 8.67 4.56
C THR A 47 -2.54 10.09 4.27
N ARG A 48 -3.46 11.06 4.27
CA ARG A 48 -3.11 12.48 4.13
C ARG A 48 -2.37 12.95 5.38
N ARG A 49 -1.34 13.78 5.20
CA ARG A 49 -0.47 14.29 6.27
C ARG A 49 0.21 13.20 7.10
N GLU A 50 0.66 12.13 6.45
CA GLU A 50 1.36 11.01 7.11
C GLU A 50 2.67 11.43 7.82
N GLU A 51 3.24 12.58 7.47
CA GLU A 51 4.40 13.19 8.16
C GLU A 51 4.12 13.59 9.62
N LEU A 52 2.85 13.72 10.00
CA LEU A 52 2.46 13.96 11.39
C LEU A 52 2.36 12.66 12.21
N LEU A 53 2.32 11.50 11.54
CA LEU A 53 2.13 10.19 12.15
C LEU A 53 3.44 9.39 12.22
N LEU A 54 4.33 9.60 11.27
CA LEU A 54 5.59 8.87 11.14
C LEU A 54 6.78 9.78 11.46
N GLY A 55 7.78 9.21 12.14
CA GLY A 55 9.06 9.89 12.34
C GLY A 55 9.73 10.25 11.02
N THR A 56 10.51 11.33 11.01
CA THR A 56 11.16 11.89 9.80
C THR A 56 12.05 10.91 9.04
N GLU A 57 12.65 9.94 9.74
CA GLU A 57 13.45 8.89 9.10
C GLU A 57 12.56 7.80 8.50
N VAL A 58 11.56 7.34 9.25
CA VAL A 58 10.63 6.29 8.81
C VAL A 58 9.87 6.71 7.57
N ILE A 59 9.39 7.96 7.51
CA ILE A 59 8.62 8.44 6.35
C ILE A 59 9.47 8.45 5.06
N LYS A 60 10.77 8.80 5.15
CA LYS A 60 11.67 8.75 4.00
C LYS A 60 11.88 7.32 3.50
N GLN A 61 11.99 6.36 4.41
CA GLN A 61 12.13 4.95 4.07
C GLN A 61 10.85 4.40 3.43
N VAL A 62 9.68 4.76 3.97
CA VAL A 62 8.37 4.43 3.41
C VAL A 62 8.23 5.00 2.00
N TRP A 63 8.59 6.27 1.76
CA TRP A 63 8.56 6.86 0.41
C TRP A 63 9.49 6.16 -0.56
N THR A 64 10.68 5.75 -0.12
CA THR A 64 11.59 4.94 -0.96
C THR A 64 10.97 3.59 -1.31
N MET A 65 10.39 2.90 -0.33
CA MET A 65 9.66 1.64 -0.56
C MET A 65 8.52 1.83 -1.57
N ARG A 66 7.71 2.90 -1.43
CA ARG A 66 6.62 3.21 -2.37
C ARG A 66 7.13 3.44 -3.79
N ARG A 67 8.23 4.20 -3.95
CA ARG A 67 8.86 4.39 -5.27
C ARG A 67 9.31 3.07 -5.89
N MET A 68 9.88 2.16 -5.10
CA MET A 68 10.30 0.84 -5.58
C MET A 68 9.10 0.01 -6.08
N VAL A 69 7.99 0.02 -5.33
CA VAL A 69 6.74 -0.66 -5.75
C VAL A 69 6.24 -0.08 -7.07
N THR A 70 6.16 1.25 -7.19
CA THR A 70 5.69 1.89 -8.42
C THR A 70 6.56 1.57 -9.64
N MET A 71 7.89 1.41 -9.48
CA MET A 71 8.78 1.03 -10.58
C MET A 71 8.61 -0.43 -11.05
N LEU A 72 8.19 -1.33 -10.16
CA LEU A 72 8.03 -2.75 -10.47
C LEU A 72 6.63 -3.10 -11.01
N GLY A 73 5.65 -2.24 -10.77
CA GLY A 73 4.22 -2.52 -11.02
C GLY A 73 3.48 -2.88 -9.73
N GLU A 74 2.20 -2.55 -9.66
CA GLU A 74 1.40 -2.62 -8.41
C GLU A 74 1.35 -4.03 -7.80
N ASN A 75 1.17 -5.07 -8.63
CA ASN A 75 1.04 -6.45 -8.16
C ASN A 75 2.41 -7.06 -7.82
N GLU A 76 3.36 -6.99 -8.75
CA GLU A 76 4.71 -7.52 -8.58
C GLU A 76 5.46 -6.82 -7.43
N GLY A 77 5.27 -5.50 -7.31
CA GLY A 77 5.84 -4.69 -6.23
C GLY A 77 5.27 -5.10 -4.86
N THR A 78 3.96 -5.35 -4.76
CA THR A 78 3.35 -5.82 -3.50
C THR A 78 3.84 -7.21 -3.14
N GLU A 79 3.88 -8.15 -4.09
CA GLU A 79 4.42 -9.50 -3.87
C GLU A 79 5.88 -9.44 -3.38
N LEU A 80 6.72 -8.56 -3.97
CA LEU A 80 8.10 -8.37 -3.54
C LEU A 80 8.19 -7.81 -2.11
N VAL A 81 7.38 -6.81 -1.77
CA VAL A 81 7.33 -6.24 -0.42
C VAL A 81 7.00 -7.33 0.60
N LEU A 82 5.96 -8.13 0.35
CA LEU A 82 5.58 -9.23 1.24
C LEU A 82 6.69 -10.27 1.37
N ALA A 83 7.35 -10.63 0.27
CA ALA A 83 8.46 -11.57 0.26
C ALA A 83 9.71 -11.07 1.00
N ARG A 84 9.91 -9.74 1.07
CA ARG A 84 11.00 -9.11 1.84
C ARG A 84 10.62 -8.99 3.30
N MET A 85 9.40 -8.58 3.61
CA MET A 85 8.89 -8.48 4.98
C MET A 85 8.93 -9.84 5.70
N SER A 86 8.58 -10.94 5.01
CA SER A 86 8.61 -12.29 5.59
C SER A 86 10.01 -12.76 6.02
N LYS A 87 11.07 -12.14 5.49
CA LYS A 87 12.47 -12.42 5.86
C LYS A 87 12.96 -11.60 7.06
N THR A 88 12.10 -10.75 7.62
CA THR A 88 12.43 -9.86 8.73
C THR A 88 11.48 -10.05 9.90
N ARG A 89 11.95 -9.77 11.11
CA ARG A 89 11.13 -9.94 12.32
C ARG A 89 10.25 -8.73 12.60
N THR A 90 10.69 -7.53 12.20
CA THR A 90 10.00 -6.28 12.49
C THR A 90 9.96 -5.35 11.27
N ASN A 91 8.98 -4.45 11.23
CA ASN A 91 8.88 -3.44 10.17
C ASN A 91 10.10 -2.50 10.16
N ALA A 92 10.71 -2.24 11.31
CA ALA A 92 11.93 -1.44 11.39
C ALA A 92 13.09 -2.13 10.67
N ASP A 93 13.30 -3.43 10.93
CA ASP A 93 14.35 -4.21 10.26
C ASP A 93 14.11 -4.27 8.74
N PHE A 94 12.85 -4.43 8.32
CA PHE A 94 12.44 -4.39 6.92
C PHE A 94 12.80 -3.07 6.25
N LEU A 95 12.35 -1.93 6.81
CA LEU A 95 12.60 -0.61 6.20
C LEU A 95 14.09 -0.27 6.13
N ILE A 96 14.87 -0.65 7.16
CA ILE A 96 16.34 -0.52 7.14
C ILE A 96 16.94 -1.38 6.01
N SER A 97 16.44 -2.60 5.80
CA SER A 97 16.96 -3.51 4.76
C SER A 97 16.76 -2.98 3.33
N LEU A 98 15.74 -2.15 3.09
CA LEU A 98 15.47 -1.52 1.79
C LEU A 98 16.40 -0.34 1.50
N SER A 99 16.96 0.26 2.55
CA SER A 99 17.78 1.48 2.49
C SER A 99 19.27 1.17 2.34
N LYS A 100 19.68 -0.08 2.52
CA LYS A 100 21.07 -0.52 2.33
C LYS A 100 21.32 -0.77 0.83
N PRO A 101 22.28 -0.07 0.20
CA PRO A 101 22.73 -0.46 -1.12
C PRO A 101 23.30 -1.88 -1.04
N SER A 102 22.87 -2.74 -1.96
CA SER A 102 23.43 -4.09 -2.17
C SER A 102 24.88 -4.03 -2.61
#